data_AF-Q60866-F1
#
_entry.id   AF-Q60866-F1
#
_cell.length_a   1.000
_cell.length_b   1.000
_cell.length_c   1.000
_cell.angle_alpha   90.00
_cell.angle_beta   90.00
_cell.angle_gamma   90.00
#
_symmetry.space_group_name_H-M   'P 1'
#
loop_
_entity.id
_entity.type
_entity.pdbx_description
1 polymer ?
#
loop_
_entity_poly.entity_id
_entity_poly.type
_entity_poly.pdbx_seq_one_letter_code
_entity_poly.pdbx_strand_id
1 'polypeptide(L)'
;MSSLSGKVQTVLGLVEPSQLGRTLTHEHLTMTFDSFYCPPPPCHEVTSKEPIMMKNLFWIQKNPYSHRENLQLNQEVGAIREELLYFKAKGGGALVENTTTGLSRDVHTLKWLAEQTGVHIIAGAGFYVDATHSAATRAMSVEQLTDVLINEILHGADGTSIKCGVIGEIGCSWPLTDSERKILEATAHAQAQLGCPVIIHPGRNPGAPFQIIRILQEAGADISKTVMSHLDRTIFDKKELLEFAQLGCYLEYDLFGTELLNYQLSPDIDMPDDNKRIRRVHFLVDEGYEDRILMAHDIHTKHRLMKYGGHGYSHILTNIVPKMLLRGLTERVLDKILIENPKQWLTFK
;
A
#
# COMPACT_ATOMS: atom_id res chain seq x y z
N MET A 1 19.51 -19.97 10.77
CA MET A 1 18.76 -18.88 10.11
C MET A 1 17.65 -19.52 9.29
N SER A 2 16.48 -18.89 9.24
CA SER A 2 15.42 -19.27 8.28
C SER A 2 15.97 -19.19 6.85
N SER A 3 15.44 -20.02 5.93
CA SER A 3 15.73 -19.94 4.49
C SER A 3 15.33 -18.59 3.86
N LEU A 4 14.55 -17.79 4.59
CA LEU A 4 14.13 -16.44 4.21
C LEU A 4 15.24 -15.40 4.36
N SER A 5 16.16 -15.55 5.32
CA SER A 5 17.14 -14.51 5.66
C SER A 5 17.97 -14.09 4.43
N GLY A 6 18.05 -12.79 4.18
CA GLY A 6 18.73 -12.22 3.01
C GLY A 6 17.97 -12.35 1.69
N LYS A 7 16.72 -12.85 1.68
CA LYS A 7 15.88 -13.02 0.49
C LYS A 7 14.66 -12.12 0.52
N VAL A 8 14.05 -11.94 -0.64
CA VAL A 8 12.70 -11.39 -0.79
C VAL A 8 11.76 -12.52 -1.17
N GLN A 9 10.60 -12.59 -0.52
CA GLN A 9 9.59 -13.59 -0.81
C GLN A 9 8.51 -13.01 -1.73
N THR A 10 8.35 -13.64 -2.90
CA THR A 10 7.31 -13.30 -3.88
C THR A 10 6.29 -14.43 -3.96
N VAL A 11 5.17 -14.19 -4.64
CA VAL A 11 4.15 -15.23 -4.91
C VAL A 11 4.68 -16.41 -5.76
N LEU A 12 5.84 -16.24 -6.43
CA LEU A 12 6.53 -17.29 -7.19
C LEU A 12 7.69 -17.95 -6.40
N GLY A 13 7.93 -17.52 -5.17
CA GLY A 13 9.01 -18.02 -4.32
C GLY A 13 10.06 -16.96 -4.00
N LEU A 14 11.20 -17.44 -3.46
CA LEU A 14 12.29 -16.58 -3.02
C LEU A 14 13.12 -16.06 -4.20
N VAL A 15 13.50 -14.80 -4.14
CA VAL A 15 14.40 -14.15 -5.11
C VAL A 15 15.51 -13.41 -4.37
N GLU A 16 16.63 -13.18 -5.04
CA GLU A 16 17.65 -12.26 -4.55
C GLU A 16 17.09 -10.83 -4.53
N PRO A 17 17.37 -10.03 -3.50
CA PRO A 17 16.88 -8.65 -3.44
C PRO A 17 17.29 -7.80 -4.65
N SER A 18 18.44 -8.10 -5.27
CA SER A 18 18.92 -7.42 -6.48
C SER A 18 18.05 -7.66 -7.73
N GLN A 19 17.15 -8.65 -7.71
CA GLN A 19 16.25 -8.96 -8.82
C GLN A 19 15.01 -8.06 -8.86
N LEU A 20 14.68 -7.35 -7.77
CA LEU A 20 13.46 -6.55 -7.70
C LEU A 20 13.44 -5.37 -8.68
N GLY A 21 14.59 -4.70 -8.87
CA GLY A 21 14.65 -3.47 -9.65
C GLY A 21 13.75 -2.36 -9.08
N ARG A 22 13.14 -1.56 -9.96
CA ARG A 22 12.23 -0.49 -9.54
C ARG A 22 10.94 -1.08 -8.97
N THR A 23 10.61 -0.73 -7.74
CA THR A 23 9.56 -1.36 -6.95
C THR A 23 8.49 -0.34 -6.55
N LEU A 24 7.21 -0.66 -6.77
CA LEU A 24 6.08 0.07 -6.17
C LEU A 24 5.73 -0.58 -4.83
N THR A 25 5.71 0.19 -3.75
CA THR A 25 5.64 -0.38 -2.39
C THR A 25 4.23 -0.48 -1.81
N HIS A 26 3.22 0.01 -2.54
CA HIS A 26 1.85 0.00 -2.08
C HIS A 26 0.87 0.02 -3.26
N GLU A 27 0.39 -1.16 -3.66
CA GLU A 27 -0.59 -1.31 -4.73
C GLU A 27 -1.64 -2.35 -4.39
N HIS A 28 -2.77 -2.31 -5.11
CA HIS A 28 -3.74 -3.39 -5.13
C HIS A 28 -3.96 -3.83 -6.58
N LEU A 29 -4.03 -5.14 -6.80
CA LEU A 29 -4.20 -5.76 -8.12
C LEU A 29 -5.51 -6.52 -8.23
N THR A 30 -6.07 -6.99 -7.12
CA THR A 30 -7.35 -7.70 -7.11
C THR A 30 -7.99 -7.55 -5.75
N MET A 31 -9.05 -6.74 -5.69
CA MET A 31 -9.75 -6.48 -4.44
C MET A 31 -11.18 -6.04 -4.69
N THR A 32 -11.98 -6.05 -3.62
CA THR A 32 -13.23 -5.31 -3.53
C THR A 32 -13.16 -4.28 -2.41
N PHE A 33 -13.76 -3.12 -2.62
CA PHE A 33 -13.77 -2.03 -1.64
C PHE A 33 -15.19 -1.62 -1.21
N ASP A 34 -16.16 -2.54 -1.32
CA ASP A 34 -17.58 -2.29 -1.05
C ASP A 34 -17.89 -1.83 0.37
N SER A 35 -17.09 -2.27 1.36
CA SER A 35 -17.23 -1.88 2.77
C SER A 35 -17.09 -0.37 2.98
N PHE A 36 -16.52 0.35 2.02
CA PHE A 36 -16.31 1.80 2.04
C PHE A 36 -17.22 2.55 1.07
N TYR A 37 -18.24 1.88 0.53
CA TYR A 37 -19.24 2.52 -0.31
C TYR A 37 -19.93 3.68 0.42
N CYS A 38 -19.88 4.85 -0.20
CA CYS A 38 -20.55 6.06 0.26
C CYS A 38 -21.81 6.29 -0.57
N PRO A 39 -22.99 6.51 0.04
CA PRO A 39 -24.18 6.92 -0.70
C PRO A 39 -23.88 8.12 -1.63
N PRO A 40 -24.39 8.12 -2.87
CA PRO A 40 -24.15 9.22 -3.79
C PRO A 40 -24.80 10.51 -3.26
N PRO A 41 -24.27 11.68 -3.65
CA PRO A 41 -24.93 12.94 -3.36
C PRO A 41 -26.37 12.97 -3.93
N PRO A 42 -27.28 13.79 -3.36
CA PRO A 42 -28.63 13.93 -3.87
C PRO A 42 -28.65 14.25 -5.36
N CYS A 43 -29.60 13.66 -6.10
CA CYS A 43 -29.77 13.79 -7.56
C CYS A 43 -28.72 13.06 -8.41
N HIS A 44 -27.78 12.32 -7.82
CA HIS A 44 -26.77 11.53 -8.55
C HIS A 44 -27.01 10.01 -8.48
N GLU A 45 -28.17 9.56 -7.99
CA GLU A 45 -28.51 8.14 -7.83
C GLU A 45 -28.62 7.38 -9.16
N VAL A 46 -28.93 8.09 -10.24
CA VAL A 46 -28.93 7.52 -11.59
C VAL A 46 -27.50 7.38 -12.10
N THR A 47 -26.70 8.45 -12.02
CA THR A 47 -25.30 8.46 -12.45
C THR A 47 -24.45 7.43 -11.70
N SER A 48 -24.72 7.20 -10.41
CA SER A 48 -23.99 6.22 -9.59
C SER A 48 -24.22 4.76 -9.98
N LYS A 49 -25.23 4.49 -10.82
CA LYS A 49 -25.60 3.15 -11.30
C LYS A 49 -25.35 2.96 -12.79
N GLU A 50 -24.99 4.02 -13.52
CA GLU A 50 -24.58 3.91 -14.91
C GLU A 50 -23.22 3.21 -15.01
N PRO A 51 -22.90 2.48 -16.11
CA PRO A 51 -21.56 1.96 -16.31
C PRO A 51 -20.50 3.07 -16.39
N ILE A 52 -19.22 2.73 -16.17
CA ILE A 52 -18.13 3.68 -16.40
C ILE A 52 -18.09 4.08 -17.89
N MET A 53 -18.31 5.36 -18.17
CA MET A 53 -18.35 5.95 -19.50
C MET A 53 -17.57 7.26 -19.52
N MET A 54 -17.06 7.67 -20.69
CA MET A 54 -16.36 8.96 -20.81
C MET A 54 -17.21 10.14 -20.30
N LYS A 55 -18.54 10.10 -20.49
CA LYS A 55 -19.45 11.17 -20.06
C LYS A 55 -19.59 11.32 -18.53
N ASN A 56 -19.38 10.24 -17.75
CA ASN A 56 -19.55 10.26 -16.29
C ASN A 56 -18.21 10.09 -15.55
N LEU A 57 -17.09 9.91 -16.27
CA LEU A 57 -15.78 9.65 -15.69
C LEU A 57 -15.32 10.72 -14.69
N PHE A 58 -15.53 12.01 -15.00
CA PHE A 58 -15.17 13.08 -14.07
C PHE A 58 -15.98 13.00 -12.76
N TRP A 59 -17.26 12.65 -12.83
CA TRP A 59 -18.08 12.47 -11.65
C TRP A 59 -17.57 11.29 -10.81
N ILE A 60 -17.19 10.17 -11.45
CA ILE A 60 -16.60 9.00 -10.78
C ILE A 60 -15.27 9.37 -10.13
N GLN A 61 -14.40 10.12 -10.81
CA GLN A 61 -13.13 10.61 -10.25
C GLN A 61 -13.32 11.45 -8.99
N LYS A 62 -14.40 12.24 -8.91
CA LYS A 62 -14.69 13.09 -7.75
C LYS A 62 -15.56 12.42 -6.69
N ASN A 63 -16.17 11.27 -7.01
CA ASN A 63 -17.00 10.48 -6.10
C ASN A 63 -16.65 8.98 -6.20
N PRO A 64 -15.36 8.59 -6.04
CA PRO A 64 -14.91 7.25 -6.39
C PRO A 64 -15.59 6.16 -5.54
N TYR A 65 -16.00 6.51 -4.32
CA TYR A 65 -16.65 5.59 -3.38
C TYR A 65 -18.16 5.57 -3.49
N SER A 66 -18.76 6.40 -4.36
CA SER A 66 -20.20 6.38 -4.63
C SER A 66 -20.60 5.60 -5.87
N HIS A 67 -19.65 4.95 -6.54
CA HIS A 67 -19.89 4.17 -7.74
C HIS A 67 -19.51 2.70 -7.52
N ARG A 68 -20.49 1.82 -7.33
CA ARG A 68 -20.24 0.42 -6.92
C ARG A 68 -19.32 -0.33 -7.88
N GLU A 69 -19.55 -0.20 -9.20
CA GLU A 69 -18.69 -0.85 -10.18
C GLU A 69 -17.23 -0.35 -10.07
N ASN A 70 -17.00 0.90 -9.68
CA ASN A 70 -15.65 1.45 -9.53
C ASN A 70 -14.86 0.80 -8.37
N LEU A 71 -15.57 0.21 -7.39
CA LEU A 71 -15.00 -0.45 -6.22
C LEU A 71 -14.71 -1.95 -6.43
N GLN A 72 -14.97 -2.47 -7.64
CA GLN A 72 -14.79 -3.88 -7.99
C GLN A 72 -13.52 -4.08 -8.83
N LEU A 73 -12.34 -3.74 -8.27
CA LEU A 73 -11.07 -3.84 -9.01
C LEU A 73 -10.79 -5.27 -9.48
N ASN A 74 -11.21 -6.28 -8.70
CA ASN A 74 -11.13 -7.71 -9.03
C ASN A 74 -11.80 -8.11 -10.36
N GLN A 75 -12.66 -7.28 -10.95
CA GLN A 75 -13.26 -7.53 -12.26
C GLN A 75 -12.35 -7.12 -13.44
N GLU A 76 -11.22 -6.46 -13.17
CA GLU A 76 -10.34 -5.86 -14.17
C GLU A 76 -9.01 -6.60 -14.37
N VAL A 77 -8.92 -7.88 -13.99
CA VAL A 77 -7.68 -8.68 -14.07
C VAL A 77 -7.01 -8.61 -15.45
N GLY A 78 -7.80 -8.62 -16.54
CA GLY A 78 -7.28 -8.48 -17.89
C GLY A 78 -6.62 -7.12 -18.16
N ALA A 79 -7.23 -6.03 -17.69
CA ALA A 79 -6.66 -4.69 -17.83
C ALA A 79 -5.39 -4.57 -16.97
N ILE A 80 -5.44 -5.06 -15.74
CA ILE A 80 -4.32 -5.03 -14.79
C ILE A 80 -3.12 -5.79 -15.35
N ARG A 81 -3.31 -6.95 -15.99
CA ARG A 81 -2.24 -7.67 -16.71
C ARG A 81 -1.57 -6.78 -17.76
N GLU A 82 -2.33 -6.10 -18.61
CA GLU A 82 -1.78 -5.21 -19.65
C GLU A 82 -1.02 -4.02 -19.03
N GLU A 83 -1.49 -3.47 -17.91
CA GLU A 83 -0.79 -2.39 -17.23
C GLU A 83 0.49 -2.84 -16.54
N LEU A 84 0.54 -4.05 -16.01
CA LEU A 84 1.76 -4.64 -15.46
C LEU A 84 2.79 -4.93 -16.55
N LEU A 85 2.36 -5.38 -17.74
CA LEU A 85 3.24 -5.49 -18.91
C LEU A 85 3.79 -4.12 -19.32
N TYR A 86 2.96 -3.08 -19.30
CA TYR A 86 3.39 -1.72 -19.58
C TYR A 86 4.36 -1.19 -18.50
N PHE A 87 4.08 -1.43 -17.22
CA PHE A 87 4.97 -1.11 -16.10
C PHE A 87 6.33 -1.79 -16.26
N LYS A 88 6.35 -3.09 -16.59
CA LYS A 88 7.57 -3.84 -16.89
C LYS A 88 8.35 -3.23 -18.05
N ALA A 89 7.65 -2.87 -19.14
CA ALA A 89 8.26 -2.22 -20.31
C ALA A 89 8.84 -0.82 -20.01
N LYS A 90 8.33 -0.13 -18.97
CA LYS A 90 8.89 1.14 -18.47
C LYS A 90 10.00 0.97 -17.43
N GLY A 91 10.45 -0.26 -17.20
CA GLY A 91 11.56 -0.57 -16.29
C GLY A 91 11.12 -0.86 -14.85
N GLY A 92 9.82 -1.06 -14.61
CA GLY A 92 9.29 -1.60 -13.36
C GLY A 92 9.68 -3.06 -13.18
N GLY A 93 10.06 -3.46 -11.96
CA GLY A 93 10.53 -4.82 -11.69
C GLY A 93 9.69 -5.56 -10.66
N ALA A 94 9.18 -4.87 -9.65
CA ALA A 94 8.40 -5.46 -8.57
C ALA A 94 7.29 -4.54 -8.07
N LEU A 95 6.33 -5.12 -7.35
CA LEU A 95 5.40 -4.37 -6.52
C LEU A 95 5.00 -5.15 -5.27
N VAL A 96 4.58 -4.42 -4.25
CA VAL A 96 3.93 -4.96 -3.06
C VAL A 96 2.43 -4.83 -3.20
N GLU A 97 1.73 -5.94 -2.99
CA GLU A 97 0.28 -6.02 -3.09
C GLU A 97 -0.31 -6.09 -1.68
N ASN A 98 -1.03 -5.04 -1.31
CA ASN A 98 -1.50 -4.80 0.07
C ASN A 98 -2.93 -5.28 0.32
N THR A 99 -3.54 -6.04 -0.61
CA THR A 99 -4.87 -6.60 -0.38
C THR A 99 -4.75 -7.71 0.65
N THR A 100 -5.14 -7.44 1.90
CA THR A 100 -5.11 -8.39 3.02
C THR A 100 -6.51 -8.93 3.37
N THR A 101 -6.61 -9.66 4.48
CA THR A 101 -7.91 -10.12 5.00
C THR A 101 -8.81 -8.91 5.25
N GLY A 102 -10.02 -8.94 4.66
CA GLY A 102 -10.98 -7.85 4.69
C GLY A 102 -11.16 -7.13 3.35
N LEU A 103 -10.24 -7.35 2.40
CA LEU A 103 -10.24 -6.71 1.07
C LEU A 103 -10.41 -7.70 -0.10
N SER A 104 -10.85 -8.93 0.19
CA SER A 104 -11.02 -10.00 -0.81
C SER A 104 -9.72 -10.38 -1.53
N ARG A 105 -8.64 -10.61 -0.76
CA ARG A 105 -7.34 -11.09 -1.25
C ARG A 105 -7.49 -12.34 -2.12
N ASP A 106 -6.82 -12.35 -3.27
CA ASP A 106 -6.79 -13.49 -4.19
C ASP A 106 -5.35 -13.79 -4.65
N VAL A 107 -4.66 -14.60 -3.85
CA VAL A 107 -3.26 -15.00 -4.11
C VAL A 107 -3.08 -15.84 -5.37
N HIS A 108 -4.13 -16.51 -5.87
CA HIS A 108 -4.06 -17.25 -7.14
C HIS A 108 -3.96 -16.30 -8.32
N THR A 109 -4.78 -15.24 -8.33
CA THR A 109 -4.71 -14.19 -9.34
C THR A 109 -3.37 -13.45 -9.27
N LEU A 110 -2.85 -13.17 -8.07
CA LEU A 110 -1.52 -12.57 -7.92
C LEU A 110 -0.41 -13.45 -8.52
N LYS A 111 -0.41 -14.75 -8.23
CA LYS A 111 0.54 -15.69 -8.81
C LYS A 111 0.44 -15.72 -10.34
N TRP A 112 -0.78 -15.81 -10.87
CA TRP A 112 -1.02 -15.80 -12.31
C TRP A 112 -0.50 -14.50 -12.95
N LEU A 113 -0.78 -13.33 -12.36
CA LEU A 113 -0.27 -12.05 -12.86
C LEU A 113 1.26 -12.00 -12.88
N ALA A 114 1.94 -12.52 -11.84
CA ALA A 114 3.39 -12.60 -11.81
C ALA A 114 3.95 -13.47 -12.94
N GLU A 115 3.33 -14.64 -13.20
CA GLU A 115 3.69 -15.55 -14.30
C GLU A 115 3.47 -14.90 -15.68
N GLN A 116 2.36 -14.18 -15.86
CA GLN A 116 1.99 -13.58 -17.15
C GLN A 116 2.82 -12.35 -17.52
N THR A 117 3.39 -11.65 -16.53
CA THR A 117 3.98 -10.32 -16.72
C THR A 117 5.48 -10.29 -16.44
N GLY A 118 5.99 -11.25 -15.66
CA GLY A 118 7.37 -11.23 -15.17
C GLY A 118 7.65 -10.11 -14.16
N VAL A 119 6.62 -9.48 -13.60
CA VAL A 119 6.73 -8.55 -12.47
C VAL A 119 6.75 -9.37 -11.17
N HIS A 120 7.69 -9.08 -10.28
CA HIS A 120 7.72 -9.69 -8.96
C HIS A 120 6.58 -9.13 -8.11
N ILE A 121 5.69 -9.99 -7.64
CA ILE A 121 4.57 -9.58 -6.77
C ILE A 121 4.84 -10.12 -5.36
N ILE A 122 4.91 -9.20 -4.39
CA ILE A 122 5.05 -9.50 -2.97
C ILE A 122 3.68 -9.36 -2.34
N ALA A 123 3.03 -10.48 -1.99
CA ALA A 123 1.70 -10.46 -1.40
C ALA A 123 1.73 -10.09 0.08
N GLY A 124 0.72 -9.34 0.51
CA GLY A 124 0.50 -8.88 1.86
C GLY A 124 -0.18 -9.89 2.78
N ALA A 125 0.37 -10.08 3.98
CA ALA A 125 -0.23 -10.84 5.07
C ALA A 125 -1.02 -9.94 6.04
N GLY A 126 -1.98 -10.52 6.75
CA GLY A 126 -2.66 -9.87 7.87
C GLY A 126 -4.05 -9.35 7.56
N PHE A 127 -4.40 -8.23 8.19
CA PHE A 127 -5.78 -7.76 8.34
C PHE A 127 -5.86 -6.26 8.08
N TYR A 128 -6.89 -5.86 7.35
CA TYR A 128 -7.17 -4.46 7.08
C TYR A 128 -7.85 -3.79 8.29
N VAL A 129 -8.60 -2.70 8.09
CA VAL A 129 -9.16 -1.92 9.20
C VAL A 129 -10.32 -2.63 9.89
N ASP A 130 -10.62 -2.22 11.12
CA ASP A 130 -11.63 -2.81 12.01
C ASP A 130 -12.98 -3.09 11.34
N ALA A 131 -13.45 -2.16 10.50
CA ALA A 131 -14.70 -2.27 9.76
C ALA A 131 -14.81 -3.54 8.88
N THR A 132 -13.68 -4.15 8.55
CA THR A 132 -13.59 -5.38 7.74
C THR A 132 -13.30 -6.64 8.57
N HIS A 133 -13.06 -6.52 9.88
CA HIS A 133 -12.80 -7.66 10.75
C HIS A 133 -14.06 -8.48 11.02
N SER A 134 -13.96 -9.78 10.77
CA SER A 134 -14.99 -10.75 11.15
C SER A 134 -15.13 -10.87 12.67
N ALA A 135 -16.27 -11.40 13.14
CA ALA A 135 -16.45 -11.70 14.56
C ALA A 135 -15.39 -12.70 15.09
N ALA A 136 -14.97 -13.65 14.25
CA ALA A 136 -13.91 -14.60 14.58
C ALA A 136 -12.56 -13.88 14.77
N THR A 137 -12.18 -12.98 13.86
CA THR A 137 -10.97 -12.15 13.95
C THR A 137 -10.97 -11.34 15.24
N ARG A 138 -12.09 -10.69 15.59
CA ARG A 138 -12.22 -9.91 16.82
C ARG A 138 -12.07 -10.75 18.08
N ALA A 139 -12.49 -12.01 18.03
CA ALA A 139 -12.40 -12.95 19.16
C ALA A 139 -11.01 -13.55 19.36
N MET A 140 -10.13 -13.52 18.35
CA MET A 140 -8.78 -14.08 18.45
C MET A 140 -7.93 -13.36 19.50
N SER A 141 -7.11 -14.13 20.22
CA SER A 141 -6.05 -13.57 21.07
C SER A 141 -4.89 -13.03 20.22
N VAL A 142 -3.98 -12.27 20.84
CA VAL A 142 -2.76 -11.78 20.17
C VAL A 142 -1.93 -12.97 19.65
N GLU A 143 -1.81 -14.03 20.43
CA GLU A 143 -1.06 -15.24 20.04
C GLU A 143 -1.68 -15.92 18.82
N GLN A 144 -3.01 -16.04 18.78
CA GLN A 144 -3.72 -16.61 17.63
C GLN A 144 -3.56 -15.76 16.37
N LEU A 145 -3.60 -14.42 16.51
CA LEU A 145 -3.34 -13.50 15.41
C LEU A 145 -1.88 -13.60 14.94
N THR A 146 -0.92 -13.72 15.85
CA THR A 146 0.50 -13.94 15.53
C THR A 146 0.69 -15.23 14.74
N ASP A 147 0.03 -16.32 15.16
CA ASP A 147 0.10 -17.61 14.45
C ASP A 147 -0.46 -17.50 13.02
N VAL A 148 -1.55 -16.75 12.81
CA VAL A 148 -2.08 -16.48 11.46
C VAL A 148 -1.04 -15.75 10.61
N LEU A 149 -0.47 -14.66 11.11
CA LEU A 149 0.53 -13.88 10.39
C LEU A 149 1.77 -14.72 10.04
N ILE A 150 2.28 -15.49 11.00
CA ILE A 150 3.43 -16.38 10.77
C ILE A 150 3.09 -17.45 9.73
N ASN A 151 1.88 -18.02 9.79
CA ASN A 151 1.45 -19.04 8.84
C ASN A 151 1.34 -18.51 7.41
N GLU A 152 0.81 -17.30 7.21
CA GLU A 152 0.71 -16.67 5.88
C GLU A 152 2.09 -16.44 5.25
N ILE A 153 3.10 -16.12 6.06
CA ILE A 153 4.48 -15.96 5.61
C ILE A 153 5.19 -17.31 5.38
N LEU A 154 5.02 -18.29 6.27
CA LEU A 154 5.82 -19.53 6.23
C LEU A 154 5.20 -20.63 5.37
N HIS A 155 3.87 -20.74 5.34
CA HIS A 155 3.17 -21.88 4.76
C HIS A 155 2.25 -21.49 3.61
N GLY A 156 1.63 -20.31 3.68
CA GLY A 156 0.78 -19.77 2.64
C GLY A 156 -0.48 -19.13 3.19
N ALA A 157 -1.09 -18.27 2.38
CA ALA A 157 -2.31 -17.55 2.71
C ALA A 157 -3.56 -18.23 2.15
N ASP A 158 -4.70 -18.00 2.80
CA ASP A 158 -6.05 -18.34 2.32
C ASP A 158 -6.24 -19.83 1.95
N GLY A 159 -5.58 -20.73 2.70
CA GLY A 159 -5.63 -22.17 2.47
C GLY A 159 -4.79 -22.66 1.27
N THR A 160 -3.99 -21.78 0.68
CA THR A 160 -3.09 -22.09 -0.43
C THR A 160 -1.65 -22.33 0.08
N SER A 161 -0.76 -22.75 -0.82
CA SER A 161 0.69 -22.79 -0.57
C SER A 161 1.42 -21.53 -1.06
N ILE A 162 0.69 -20.47 -1.44
CA ILE A 162 1.25 -19.22 -1.94
C ILE A 162 1.51 -18.32 -0.73
N LYS A 163 2.78 -18.00 -0.52
CA LYS A 163 3.26 -17.31 0.69
C LYS A 163 3.26 -15.80 0.50
N CYS A 164 2.86 -15.09 1.55
CA CYS A 164 3.00 -13.64 1.62
C CYS A 164 4.44 -13.25 1.91
N GLY A 165 4.91 -12.12 1.39
CA GLY A 165 6.29 -11.65 1.60
C GLY A 165 6.41 -10.43 2.51
N VAL A 166 5.29 -9.87 2.95
CA VAL A 166 5.22 -8.74 3.88
C VAL A 166 4.05 -8.93 4.83
N ILE A 167 4.16 -8.44 6.07
CA ILE A 167 2.99 -8.26 6.94
C ILE A 167 2.42 -6.88 6.68
N GLY A 168 1.29 -6.85 5.98
CA GLY A 168 0.51 -5.66 5.72
C GLY A 168 -0.15 -5.64 4.34
N GLU A 169 -0.92 -4.61 4.01
CA GLU A 169 -1.15 -3.46 4.90
C GLU A 169 -1.96 -3.83 6.15
N ILE A 170 -1.45 -3.44 7.32
CA ILE A 170 -2.17 -3.58 8.58
C ILE A 170 -3.04 -2.35 8.76
N GLY A 171 -4.35 -2.54 8.69
CA GLY A 171 -5.34 -1.48 8.76
C GLY A 171 -5.55 -0.95 10.16
N CYS A 172 -5.37 0.36 10.34
CA CYS A 172 -5.72 1.06 11.58
C CYS A 172 -6.72 2.19 11.29
N SER A 173 -7.69 2.34 12.18
CA SER A 173 -8.65 3.45 12.18
C SER A 173 -8.23 4.53 13.18
N TRP A 174 -9.04 5.58 13.29
CA TRP A 174 -8.90 6.58 14.34
C TRP A 174 -10.25 6.90 14.97
N PRO A 175 -10.39 6.78 16.31
CA PRO A 175 -9.44 6.19 17.26
C PRO A 175 -9.17 4.70 17.01
N LEU A 176 -7.96 4.23 17.35
CA LEU A 176 -7.59 2.81 17.22
C LEU A 176 -8.51 1.90 18.05
N THR A 177 -9.03 0.83 17.44
CA THR A 177 -9.89 -0.14 18.16
C THR A 177 -9.08 -1.18 18.93
N ASP A 178 -9.72 -1.90 19.85
CA ASP A 178 -9.10 -3.03 20.56
C ASP A 178 -8.68 -4.15 19.61
N SER A 179 -9.45 -4.38 18.53
CA SER A 179 -9.11 -5.39 17.53
C SER A 179 -7.86 -4.99 16.75
N GLU A 180 -7.79 -3.74 16.31
CA GLU A 180 -6.63 -3.20 15.57
C GLU A 180 -5.38 -3.17 16.46
N ARG A 181 -5.52 -2.80 17.74
CA ARG A 181 -4.43 -2.88 18.73
C ARG A 181 -3.86 -4.31 18.84
N LYS A 182 -4.71 -5.32 19.02
CA LYS A 182 -4.26 -6.72 19.09
C LYS A 182 -3.53 -7.16 17.81
N ILE A 183 -3.95 -6.68 16.65
CA ILE A 183 -3.31 -6.98 15.37
C ILE A 183 -1.95 -6.28 15.25
N LEU A 184 -1.80 -5.04 15.75
CA LEU A 184 -0.50 -4.37 15.84
C LEU A 184 0.48 -5.13 16.75
N GLU A 185 0.03 -5.56 17.93
CA GLU A 185 0.84 -6.37 18.85
C GLU A 185 1.23 -7.71 18.20
N ALA A 186 0.28 -8.36 17.54
CA ALA A 186 0.55 -9.61 16.82
C ALA A 186 1.54 -9.42 15.66
N THR A 187 1.44 -8.29 14.95
CA THR A 187 2.37 -7.87 13.89
C THR A 187 3.78 -7.69 14.42
N ALA A 188 3.95 -7.02 15.56
CA ALA A 188 5.24 -6.85 16.21
C ALA A 188 5.86 -8.21 16.60
N HIS A 189 5.08 -9.09 17.21
CA HIS A 189 5.56 -10.43 17.59
C HIS A 189 5.96 -11.28 16.38
N ALA A 190 5.17 -11.26 15.31
CA ALA A 190 5.48 -11.98 14.07
C ALA A 190 6.74 -11.41 13.39
N GLN A 191 6.86 -10.07 13.33
CA GLN A 191 8.04 -9.41 12.78
C GLN A 191 9.31 -9.74 13.57
N ALA A 192 9.25 -9.72 14.90
CA ALA A 192 10.39 -10.06 15.76
C ALA A 192 10.86 -11.51 15.55
N GLN A 193 9.96 -12.44 15.29
CA GLN A 193 10.29 -13.85 15.04
C GLN A 193 10.83 -14.10 13.63
N LEU A 194 10.29 -13.39 12.63
CA LEU A 194 10.56 -13.68 11.21
C LEU A 194 11.58 -12.74 10.57
N GLY A 195 11.83 -11.56 11.15
CA GLY A 195 12.64 -10.52 10.53
C GLY A 195 12.04 -9.96 9.24
N CYS A 196 10.71 -10.05 9.08
CA CYS A 196 10.00 -9.71 7.84
C CYS A 196 9.73 -8.20 7.70
N PRO A 197 9.45 -7.70 6.48
CA PRO A 197 8.95 -6.35 6.29
C PRO A 197 7.53 -6.19 6.86
N VAL A 198 7.22 -4.99 7.33
CA VAL A 198 5.88 -4.57 7.78
C VAL A 198 5.45 -3.30 7.05
N ILE A 199 4.16 -3.18 6.71
CA ILE A 199 3.53 -1.98 6.14
C ILE A 199 2.20 -1.68 6.83
N ILE A 200 2.00 -0.42 7.23
CA ILE A 200 0.91 0.02 8.10
C ILE A 200 0.06 1.07 7.38
N HIS A 201 -1.25 0.87 7.41
CA HIS A 201 -2.25 1.87 7.02
C HIS A 201 -2.73 2.66 8.25
N PRO A 202 -2.31 3.91 8.43
CA PRO A 202 -2.75 4.69 9.59
C PRO A 202 -4.17 5.23 9.43
N GLY A 203 -4.80 5.44 10.59
CA GLY A 203 -5.97 6.31 10.68
C GLY A 203 -5.66 7.71 10.16
N ARG A 204 -6.70 8.44 9.76
CA ARG A 204 -6.58 9.75 9.08
C ARG A 204 -6.13 10.91 9.99
N ASN A 205 -5.94 10.65 11.28
CA ASN A 205 -5.50 11.67 12.24
C ASN A 205 -3.96 11.75 12.28
N PRO A 206 -3.37 12.95 12.36
CA PRO A 206 -1.90 13.11 12.41
C PRO A 206 -1.24 12.41 13.62
N GLY A 207 -1.98 12.19 14.72
CA GLY A 207 -1.50 11.43 15.87
C GLY A 207 -1.51 9.90 15.69
N ALA A 208 -2.20 9.37 14.67
CA ALA A 208 -2.32 7.92 14.47
C ALA A 208 -0.96 7.26 14.15
N PRO A 209 -0.13 7.77 13.21
CA PRO A 209 1.20 7.21 12.97
C PRO A 209 2.07 7.10 14.24
N PHE A 210 2.10 8.14 15.08
CA PHE A 210 2.87 8.13 16.32
C PHE A 210 2.36 7.08 17.32
N GLN A 211 1.04 6.99 17.49
CA GLN A 211 0.43 5.99 18.36
C GLN A 211 0.77 4.57 17.88
N ILE A 212 0.70 4.32 16.57
CA ILE A 212 0.96 3.00 16.00
C ILE A 212 2.43 2.60 16.17
N ILE A 213 3.38 3.49 15.84
CA ILE A 213 4.81 3.21 16.02
C ILE A 213 5.13 2.92 17.49
N ARG A 214 4.55 3.68 18.42
CA ARG A 214 4.73 3.44 19.85
C ARG A 214 4.27 2.04 20.25
N ILE A 215 3.07 1.62 19.83
CA ILE A 215 2.53 0.28 20.15
C ILE A 215 3.43 -0.81 19.56
N LEU A 216 3.85 -0.65 18.31
CA LEU A 216 4.76 -1.58 17.65
C LEU A 216 6.09 -1.70 18.42
N GLN A 217 6.70 -0.59 18.83
CA GLN A 217 7.95 -0.59 19.62
C GLN A 217 7.77 -1.24 21.00
N GLU A 218 6.69 -0.91 21.71
CA GLU A 218 6.37 -1.49 23.01
C GLU A 218 6.17 -3.02 22.92
N ALA A 219 5.66 -3.52 21.79
CA ALA A 219 5.52 -4.94 21.49
C ALA A 219 6.76 -5.60 20.83
N GLY A 220 7.87 -4.86 20.70
CA GLY A 220 9.16 -5.41 20.23
C GLY A 220 9.37 -5.42 18.71
N ALA A 221 8.57 -4.67 17.95
CA ALA A 221 8.74 -4.51 16.51
C ALA A 221 10.06 -3.81 16.16
N ASP A 222 10.61 -4.16 15.00
CA ASP A 222 11.74 -3.46 14.41
C ASP A 222 11.26 -2.38 13.44
N ILE A 223 11.23 -1.15 13.95
CA ILE A 223 10.76 0.02 13.21
C ILE A 223 11.60 0.30 11.95
N SER A 224 12.88 -0.11 11.94
CA SER A 224 13.72 0.06 10.74
C SER A 224 13.27 -0.79 9.54
N LYS A 225 12.33 -1.72 9.76
CA LYS A 225 11.70 -2.61 8.78
C LYS A 225 10.18 -2.38 8.62
N THR A 226 9.69 -1.26 9.15
CA THR A 226 8.28 -0.88 9.11
C THR A 226 8.08 0.32 8.19
N VAL A 227 7.04 0.25 7.36
CA VAL A 227 6.57 1.34 6.52
C VAL A 227 5.32 1.95 7.14
N MET A 228 5.30 3.27 7.22
CA MET A 228 4.09 4.04 7.49
C MET A 228 3.55 4.58 6.17
N SER A 229 2.45 4.00 5.71
CA SER A 229 1.74 4.39 4.49
C SER A 229 0.94 5.67 4.65
N HIS A 230 0.51 6.24 3.53
CA HIS A 230 -0.43 7.35 3.45
C HIS A 230 -0.01 8.63 4.18
N LEU A 231 1.30 8.88 4.30
CA LEU A 231 1.77 10.12 4.91
C LEU A 231 1.36 11.34 4.08
N ASP A 232 1.08 11.17 2.79
CA ASP A 232 0.51 12.21 1.90
C ASP A 232 -0.71 12.90 2.52
N ARG A 233 -1.57 12.10 3.16
CA ARG A 233 -2.87 12.54 3.65
C ARG A 233 -2.96 12.60 5.17
N THR A 234 -1.88 12.32 5.89
CA THR A 234 -1.95 12.10 7.34
C THR A 234 -1.16 13.15 8.13
N ILE A 235 0.07 13.47 7.73
CA ILE A 235 0.91 14.46 8.42
C ILE A 235 1.23 15.63 7.49
N PHE A 236 0.52 16.74 7.66
CA PHE A 236 0.70 17.95 6.83
C PHE A 236 1.71 18.92 7.41
N ASP A 237 1.80 19.05 8.74
CA ASP A 237 2.76 19.93 9.37
C ASP A 237 4.20 19.42 9.14
N LYS A 238 5.10 20.33 8.78
CA LYS A 238 6.50 19.95 8.48
C LYS A 238 7.28 19.57 9.72
N LYS A 239 7.04 20.24 10.85
CA LYS A 239 7.74 19.97 12.10
C LYS A 239 7.33 18.61 12.63
N GLU A 240 6.02 18.35 12.67
CA GLU A 240 5.47 17.05 13.05
C GLU A 240 5.99 15.92 12.15
N LEU A 241 6.08 16.15 10.83
CA LEU A 241 6.66 15.16 9.93
C LEU A 241 8.13 14.85 10.24
N LEU A 242 8.94 15.86 10.55
CA LEU A 242 10.34 15.63 10.92
C LEU A 242 10.48 14.92 12.28
N GLU A 243 9.63 15.26 13.24
CA GLU A 243 9.55 14.54 14.52
C GLU A 243 9.17 13.07 14.29
N PHE A 244 8.22 12.79 13.39
CA PHE A 244 7.87 11.41 13.02
C PHE A 244 9.01 10.68 12.30
N ALA A 245 9.70 11.37 11.37
CA ALA A 245 10.81 10.81 10.60
C ALA A 245 11.96 10.32 11.48
N GLN A 246 12.21 11.01 12.61
CA GLN A 246 13.22 10.62 13.59
C GLN A 246 12.98 9.24 14.23
N LEU A 247 11.74 8.72 14.19
CA LEU A 247 11.43 7.39 14.71
C LEU A 247 12.06 6.25 13.88
N GLY A 248 12.50 6.55 12.65
CA GLY A 248 13.33 5.63 11.84
C GLY A 248 12.58 4.61 11.00
N CYS A 249 11.25 4.72 10.90
CA CYS A 249 10.47 3.95 9.93
C CYS A 249 10.66 4.47 8.50
N TYR A 250 10.18 3.72 7.52
CA TYR A 250 10.03 4.25 6.16
C TYR A 250 8.78 5.13 6.06
N LEU A 251 8.95 6.27 5.39
CA LEU A 251 7.97 7.31 5.12
C LEU A 251 7.43 7.09 3.72
N GLU A 252 6.21 6.60 3.60
CA GLU A 252 5.65 6.27 2.30
C GLU A 252 4.68 7.34 1.79
N TYR A 253 4.92 7.72 0.53
CA TYR A 253 4.08 8.59 -0.28
C TYR A 253 3.45 7.78 -1.41
N ASP A 254 2.30 7.20 -1.11
CA ASP A 254 1.66 6.15 -1.92
C ASP A 254 0.39 6.61 -2.63
N LEU A 255 0.03 7.90 -2.59
CA LEU A 255 -1.18 8.40 -3.23
C LEU A 255 -0.94 9.11 -4.58
N PHE A 256 0.19 8.87 -5.25
CA PHE A 256 0.48 9.51 -6.55
C PHE A 256 -0.61 9.22 -7.59
N GLY A 257 -0.99 10.25 -8.34
CA GLY A 257 -2.09 10.23 -9.29
C GLY A 257 -3.47 10.45 -8.68
N THR A 258 -3.59 10.56 -7.35
CA THR A 258 -4.86 10.84 -6.67
C THR A 258 -5.00 12.32 -6.31
N GLU A 259 -6.04 12.96 -6.85
CA GLU A 259 -6.46 14.32 -6.50
C GLU A 259 -7.99 14.40 -6.38
N LEU A 260 -8.47 14.54 -5.15
CA LEU A 260 -9.89 14.60 -4.83
C LEU A 260 -10.20 15.96 -4.23
N LEU A 261 -11.23 16.63 -4.78
CA LEU A 261 -11.75 17.85 -4.15
C LEU A 261 -12.46 17.52 -2.83
N ASN A 262 -13.18 16.40 -2.81
CA ASN A 262 -13.89 15.90 -1.64
C ASN A 262 -13.42 14.49 -1.35
N TYR A 263 -12.56 14.32 -0.34
CA TYR A 263 -12.16 12.99 0.10
C TYR A 263 -13.27 12.40 0.96
N GLN A 264 -14.17 11.60 0.35
CA GLN A 264 -15.41 11.12 1.00
C GLN A 264 -15.16 10.36 2.32
N LEU A 265 -14.00 9.72 2.47
CA LEU A 265 -13.61 8.97 3.67
C LEU A 265 -13.05 9.88 4.78
N SER A 266 -12.74 11.14 4.48
CA SER A 266 -12.24 12.15 5.43
C SER A 266 -12.44 13.57 4.88
N PRO A 267 -13.65 14.15 4.97
CA PRO A 267 -13.95 15.44 4.33
C PRO A 267 -13.06 16.61 4.75
N ASP A 268 -12.48 16.56 5.96
CA ASP A 268 -11.59 17.61 6.47
C ASP A 268 -10.18 17.59 5.87
N ILE A 269 -9.86 16.60 5.02
CA ILE A 269 -8.54 16.43 4.42
C ILE A 269 -8.55 16.95 2.98
N ASP A 270 -7.74 17.99 2.74
CA ASP A 270 -7.38 18.45 1.41
C ASP A 270 -6.32 17.53 0.79
N MET A 271 -6.74 16.65 -0.12
CA MET A 271 -5.83 15.70 -0.77
C MET A 271 -4.76 16.45 -1.58
N PRO A 272 -3.45 16.24 -1.31
CA PRO A 272 -2.41 16.86 -2.10
C PRO A 272 -2.46 16.39 -3.56
N ASP A 273 -2.09 17.28 -4.48
CA ASP A 273 -1.75 16.89 -5.86
C ASP A 273 -0.31 16.35 -5.92
N ASP A 274 0.06 15.76 -7.05
CA ASP A 274 1.39 15.17 -7.23
C ASP A 274 2.52 16.20 -7.13
N ASN A 275 2.31 17.46 -7.50
CA ASN A 275 3.36 18.48 -7.33
C ASN A 275 3.56 18.80 -5.85
N LYS A 276 2.50 18.78 -5.02
CA LYS A 276 2.61 18.88 -3.56
C LYS A 276 3.35 17.66 -2.97
N ARG A 277 3.06 16.44 -3.44
CA ARG A 277 3.80 15.22 -3.05
C ARG A 277 5.28 15.29 -3.41
N ILE A 278 5.61 15.69 -4.64
CA ILE A 278 7.00 15.88 -5.09
C ILE A 278 7.74 16.90 -4.21
N ARG A 279 7.11 18.04 -3.89
CA ARG A 279 7.71 19.03 -2.97
C ARG A 279 7.94 18.46 -1.57
N ARG A 280 7.08 17.55 -1.13
CA ARG A 280 7.21 16.91 0.19
C ARG A 280 8.33 15.88 0.22
N VAL A 281 8.43 15.05 -0.81
CA VAL A 281 9.56 14.12 -1.00
C VAL A 281 10.87 14.90 -1.07
N HIS A 282 10.92 15.98 -1.86
CA HIS A 282 12.10 16.83 -1.95
C HIS A 282 12.49 17.43 -0.59
N PHE A 283 11.51 17.92 0.19
CA PHE A 283 11.76 18.41 1.54
C PHE A 283 12.38 17.34 2.46
N LEU A 284 11.88 16.11 2.43
CA LEU A 284 12.46 15.02 3.22
C LEU A 284 13.88 14.65 2.77
N VAL A 285 14.16 14.71 1.46
CA VAL A 285 15.51 14.52 0.91
C VAL A 285 16.46 15.61 1.39
N ASP A 286 16.05 16.89 1.35
CA ASP A 286 16.86 18.02 1.83
C ASP A 286 17.19 17.89 3.33
N GLU A 287 16.27 17.31 4.10
CA GLU A 287 16.43 17.04 5.54
C GLU A 287 17.17 15.71 5.83
N GLY A 288 17.70 15.03 4.81
CA GLY A 288 18.57 13.87 4.95
C GLY A 288 17.86 12.51 5.07
N TYR A 289 16.55 12.44 4.79
CA TYR A 289 15.75 11.21 4.89
C TYR A 289 15.65 10.43 3.57
N GLU A 290 16.54 10.66 2.60
CA GLU A 290 16.50 9.98 1.29
C GLU A 290 16.52 8.44 1.37
N ASP A 291 17.12 7.88 2.44
CA ASP A 291 17.20 6.43 2.70
C ASP A 291 15.93 5.85 3.37
N ARG A 292 14.91 6.69 3.61
CA ARG A 292 13.67 6.31 4.32
C ARG A 292 12.41 6.64 3.55
N ILE A 293 12.49 7.03 2.29
CA ILE A 293 11.30 7.37 1.48
C ILE A 293 10.94 6.19 0.58
N LEU A 294 9.64 5.87 0.53
CA LEU A 294 9.03 4.91 -0.39
C LEU A 294 7.87 5.56 -1.14
N MET A 295 7.49 5.02 -2.31
CA MET A 295 6.45 5.61 -3.15
C MET A 295 5.66 4.57 -3.93
N ALA A 296 4.38 4.86 -4.13
CA ALA A 296 3.47 4.07 -4.92
C ALA A 296 2.23 4.88 -5.34
N HIS A 297 1.19 4.20 -5.80
CA HIS A 297 -0.07 4.84 -6.20
C HIS A 297 -1.27 4.42 -5.36
N ASP A 298 -1.25 3.27 -4.66
CA ASP A 298 -2.43 2.74 -3.96
C ASP A 298 -3.63 2.62 -4.93
N ILE A 299 -3.43 2.02 -6.11
CA ILE A 299 -4.55 1.84 -7.06
C ILE A 299 -5.51 0.79 -6.50
N HIS A 300 -6.63 1.23 -5.92
CA HIS A 300 -7.70 0.37 -5.40
C HIS A 300 -9.07 0.56 -6.10
N THR A 301 -9.14 1.32 -7.20
CA THR A 301 -10.40 1.58 -7.94
C THR A 301 -10.23 1.55 -9.45
N LYS A 302 -11.29 1.13 -10.17
CA LYS A 302 -11.26 0.92 -11.63
C LYS A 302 -10.88 2.16 -12.42
N HIS A 303 -11.46 3.33 -12.10
CA HIS A 303 -11.26 4.55 -12.88
C HIS A 303 -9.81 5.04 -12.95
N ARG A 304 -8.94 4.53 -12.06
CA ARG A 304 -7.51 4.87 -12.00
C ARG A 304 -6.67 4.04 -12.98
N LEU A 305 -7.23 2.96 -13.52
CA LEU A 305 -6.63 2.18 -14.59
C LEU A 305 -6.64 2.97 -15.91
N MET A 306 -5.58 2.83 -16.71
CA MET A 306 -5.44 3.38 -18.06
C MET A 306 -6.61 2.97 -18.97
N LYS A 307 -7.18 1.77 -18.78
CA LYS A 307 -8.41 1.32 -19.48
C LYS A 307 -9.55 2.34 -19.42
N TYR A 308 -9.64 3.09 -18.32
CA TYR A 308 -10.68 4.09 -18.09
C TYR A 308 -10.17 5.53 -18.20
N GLY A 309 -8.99 5.74 -18.78
CA GLY A 309 -8.34 7.06 -18.86
C GLY A 309 -7.68 7.50 -17.55
N GLY A 310 -7.48 6.57 -16.60
CA GLY A 310 -6.71 6.79 -15.39
C GLY A 310 -5.19 6.77 -15.62
N HIS A 311 -4.44 6.98 -14.55
CA HIS A 311 -2.98 7.10 -14.61
C HIS A 311 -2.24 5.76 -14.69
N GLY A 312 -2.85 4.68 -14.18
CA GLY A 312 -2.28 3.33 -14.13
C GLY A 312 -1.03 3.17 -13.27
N TYR A 313 -0.53 1.94 -13.19
CA TYR A 313 0.63 1.56 -12.36
C TYR A 313 1.97 2.12 -12.86
N SER A 314 2.02 2.64 -14.09
CA SER A 314 3.26 3.19 -14.66
C SER A 314 3.45 4.68 -14.36
N HIS A 315 2.49 5.34 -13.73
CA HIS A 315 2.46 6.80 -13.60
C HIS A 315 3.71 7.38 -12.92
N ILE A 316 4.22 6.74 -11.85
CA ILE A 316 5.47 7.15 -11.21
C ILE A 316 6.63 7.13 -12.20
N LEU A 317 6.80 6.03 -12.95
CA LEU A 317 7.94 5.89 -13.87
C LEU A 317 7.81 6.82 -15.09
N THR A 318 6.60 7.02 -15.61
CA THR A 318 6.39 7.78 -16.85
C THR A 318 6.26 9.28 -16.63
N ASN A 319 5.78 9.72 -15.46
CA ASN A 319 5.42 11.12 -15.23
C ASN A 319 6.12 11.70 -13.99
N ILE A 320 6.07 11.00 -12.86
CA ILE A 320 6.60 11.53 -11.59
C ILE A 320 8.13 11.59 -11.61
N VAL A 321 8.81 10.52 -12.03
CA VAL A 321 10.27 10.45 -12.15
C VAL A 321 10.82 11.57 -13.03
N PRO A 322 10.35 11.76 -14.29
CA PRO A 322 10.76 12.90 -15.10
C PRO A 322 10.50 14.26 -14.43
N LYS A 323 9.37 14.40 -13.74
CA LYS A 323 9.03 15.64 -13.03
C LYS A 323 9.94 15.91 -11.83
N MET A 324 10.31 14.88 -11.08
CA MET A 324 11.24 14.95 -9.95
C MET A 324 12.65 15.36 -10.41
N LEU A 325 13.14 14.80 -11.51
CA LEU A 325 14.40 15.21 -12.14
C LEU A 325 14.36 16.69 -12.54
N LEU A 326 13.28 17.14 -13.19
CA LEU A 326 13.04 18.55 -13.54
C LEU A 326 12.91 19.48 -12.30
N ARG A 327 12.77 18.92 -11.10
CA ARG A 327 12.69 19.65 -9.84
C ARG A 327 13.96 19.54 -9.00
N GLY A 328 15.04 18.97 -9.55
CA GLY A 328 16.36 18.97 -8.93
C GLY A 328 16.72 17.71 -8.16
N LEU A 329 15.78 16.74 -8.03
CA LEU A 329 16.15 15.42 -7.52
C LEU A 329 17.09 14.73 -8.52
N THR A 330 18.08 14.01 -8.01
CA THR A 330 19.07 13.32 -8.85
C THR A 330 18.64 11.87 -9.11
N GLU A 331 19.15 11.28 -10.19
CA GLU A 331 18.97 9.85 -10.48
C GLU A 331 19.40 8.97 -9.30
N ARG A 332 20.50 9.32 -8.61
CA ARG A 332 20.98 8.62 -7.40
C ARG A 332 19.92 8.60 -6.30
N VAL A 333 19.22 9.72 -6.08
CA VAL A 333 18.15 9.80 -5.07
C VAL A 333 16.94 8.99 -5.50
N LEU A 334 16.57 9.05 -6.78
CA LEU A 334 15.45 8.28 -7.32
C LEU A 334 15.71 6.77 -7.27
N ASP A 335 16.94 6.34 -7.54
CA ASP A 335 17.35 4.94 -7.39
C ASP A 335 17.32 4.51 -5.93
N LYS A 336 17.65 5.39 -4.97
CA LYS A 336 17.42 5.09 -3.55
C LYS A 336 15.95 4.82 -3.27
N ILE A 337 15.07 5.74 -3.66
CA ILE A 337 13.63 5.66 -3.35
C ILE A 337 12.96 4.46 -4.04
N LEU A 338 13.32 4.19 -5.31
CA LEU A 338 12.62 3.20 -6.13
C LEU A 338 13.31 1.82 -6.15
N ILE A 339 14.57 1.71 -5.76
CA ILE A 339 15.35 0.46 -5.85
C ILE A 339 15.95 0.10 -4.50
N GLU A 340 16.81 0.94 -3.92
CA GLU A 340 17.58 0.56 -2.73
C GLU A 340 16.73 0.48 -1.46
N ASN A 341 15.85 1.45 -1.22
CA ASN A 341 14.97 1.48 -0.05
C ASN A 341 13.97 0.30 -0.09
N PRO A 342 13.22 0.04 -1.19
CA PRO A 342 12.36 -1.14 -1.27
C PRO A 342 13.15 -2.45 -1.14
N LYS A 343 14.33 -2.56 -1.77
CA LYS A 343 15.21 -3.73 -1.65
C LYS A 343 15.59 -3.99 -0.19
N GLN A 344 16.08 -2.98 0.51
CA GLN A 344 16.49 -3.09 1.91
C GLN A 344 15.31 -3.38 2.83
N TRP A 345 14.17 -2.73 2.59
CA TRP A 345 12.95 -2.96 3.33
C TRP A 345 12.42 -4.38 3.15
N LEU A 346 12.31 -4.89 1.92
CA LEU A 346 11.70 -6.18 1.62
C LEU A 346 12.57 -7.41 1.95
N THR A 347 13.88 -7.22 2.15
CA THR A 347 14.82 -8.33 2.42
C THR A 347 14.66 -8.87 3.84
N PHE A 348 14.26 -10.11 4.05
CA PHE A 348 14.13 -10.67 5.41
C PHE A 348 15.47 -10.61 6.17
N LYS A 349 15.44 -10.28 7.47
CA LYS A 349 16.66 -10.18 8.30
C LYS A 349 17.33 -11.53 8.55
#